data_AF-A0AAE7P172-F1
#
_entry.id   AF-A0AAE7P172-F1
#
_cell.length_a   1.000
_cell.length_b   1.000
_cell.length_c   1.000
_cell.angle_alpha   90.00
_cell.angle_beta   90.00
_cell.angle_gamma   90.00
#
_symmetry.space_group_name_H-M   'P 1'
#
loop_
_entity.id
_entity.type
_entity.pdbx_description
1 polymer ?
#
loop_
_entity_poly.entity_id
_entity_poly.type
_entity_poly.pdbx_seq_one_letter_code
_entity_poly.pdbx_strand_id
1 'polypeptide(L)' 'MRTSLPRSLVLGGAIATSLCIGYALGAQPHMDEAIAILQSARVELGKAEPNKGGHREKAMGLIDQAIGEVRAGIAFAASH' A
#
# COMPACT_ATOMS: atom_id res chain seq x y z
N MET A 1 -5.56 57.67 38.89
CA MET A 1 -6.47 57.44 37.74
C MET A 1 -5.64 57.38 36.45
N ARG A 2 -6.06 56.52 35.52
CA ARG A 2 -5.62 56.37 34.11
C ARG A 2 -4.50 55.36 33.80
N THR A 3 -4.98 54.12 33.79
CA THR A 3 -4.66 52.99 32.91
C THR A 3 -4.09 53.31 31.52
N SER A 4 -3.12 52.52 31.07
CA SER A 4 -3.28 51.59 29.92
C SER A 4 -1.95 50.86 29.60
N LEU A 5 -1.96 49.52 29.72
CA LEU A 5 -0.89 48.64 29.24
C LEU A 5 -1.22 48.23 27.79
N PRO A 6 -0.33 48.42 26.79
CA PRO A 6 -0.60 47.94 25.45
C PRO A 6 -0.37 46.43 25.39
N ARG A 7 -1.47 45.66 25.33
CA ARG A 7 -1.48 44.28 24.84
C ARG A 7 -1.13 44.31 23.35
N SER A 8 0.15 44.22 23.04
CA SER A 8 0.62 43.97 21.68
C SER A 8 1.48 42.71 21.71
N LEU A 9 1.38 41.94 20.63
CA LEU A 9 2.10 40.71 20.35
C LEU A 9 1.47 39.41 20.90
N VAL A 10 0.22 39.14 20.51
CA VAL A 10 -0.14 37.75 20.16
C VAL A 10 0.47 37.49 18.79
N LEU A 11 1.69 36.97 18.86
CA LEU A 11 2.50 36.45 17.78
C LEU A 11 1.68 35.39 17.02
N GLY A 12 1.10 35.78 15.88
CA GLY A 12 0.41 34.88 14.96
C GLY A 12 1.39 33.91 14.32
N GLY A 13 1.68 32.81 15.01
CA GLY A 13 2.56 31.75 14.54
C GLY A 13 1.86 30.41 14.61
N ALA A 14 1.31 29.95 13.48
CA ALA A 14 1.12 28.53 13.15
C ALA A 14 0.44 28.39 11.78
N ILE A 15 1.16 28.66 10.69
CA ILE A 15 0.86 28.02 9.39
C ILE A 15 2.03 27.08 9.10
N ALA A 16 1.98 25.89 9.69
CA ALA A 16 2.91 24.80 9.43
C ALA A 16 2.17 23.46 9.35
N THR A 17 1.00 23.44 8.70
CA THR A 17 0.19 22.21 8.51
C THR A 17 0.24 21.66 7.08
N SER A 18 1.13 22.15 6.21
CA SER A 18 1.12 21.81 4.77
C SER A 18 2.09 20.71 4.31
N LEU A 19 2.53 19.76 5.16
CA LEU A 19 3.58 18.79 4.75
C LEU A 19 3.22 17.29 4.87
N CYS A 20 1.93 16.91 4.80
CA CYS A 20 1.55 15.48 4.83
C CYS A 20 0.68 15.02 3.64
N ILE A 21 0.80 15.62 2.46
CA ILE A 21 0.13 15.12 1.23
C ILE A 21 1.16 14.44 0.29
N GLY A 22 2.16 13.76 0.86
CA GLY A 22 3.19 13.04 0.08
C GLY A 22 3.08 11.51 0.13
N TYR A 23 2.36 10.95 1.11
CA TYR A 23 2.34 9.49 1.35
C TYR A 23 1.32 8.73 0.49
N ALA A 24 0.38 9.44 -0.16
CA ALA A 24 -0.77 8.82 -0.81
C ALA A 24 -0.60 8.54 -2.31
N LEU A 25 0.49 8.98 -2.95
CA LEU A 25 0.67 8.80 -4.40
C LEU A 25 1.35 7.47 -4.78
N GLY A 26 1.92 6.72 -3.82
CA GLY A 26 2.66 5.48 -4.11
C GLY A 26 2.22 4.23 -3.34
N ALA A 27 1.37 4.36 -2.32
CA ALA A 27 0.88 3.20 -1.57
C ALA A 27 -0.34 2.60 -2.27
N GLN A 28 -0.21 1.40 -2.82
CA GLN A 28 -1.34 0.61 -3.36
C GLN A 28 -1.68 -0.54 -2.40
N PRO A 29 -2.28 -0.26 -1.22
CA PRO A 29 -2.44 -1.24 -0.15
C PRO A 29 -3.20 -2.51 -0.59
N HIS A 30 -4.19 -2.37 -1.48
CA HIS A 30 -4.93 -3.52 -2.01
C HIS A 30 -4.11 -4.39 -2.97
N MET A 31 -3.16 -3.80 -3.71
CA MET A 31 -2.29 -4.54 -4.61
C MET A 31 -1.24 -5.32 -3.80
N ASP A 32 -0.70 -4.70 -2.75
CA ASP A 32 0.19 -5.38 -1.81
C ASP A 32 -0.52 -6.52 -1.06
N GLU A 33 -1.75 -6.27 -0.61
CA GLU A 33 -2.60 -7.29 0.03
C GLU A 33 -2.93 -8.44 -0.94
N ALA A 34 -3.23 -8.14 -2.20
CA ALA A 34 -3.46 -9.16 -3.22
C ALA A 34 -2.23 -10.06 -3.41
N ILE A 35 -1.01 -9.49 -3.43
CA ILE A 35 0.23 -10.27 -3.47
C ILE A 35 0.32 -11.20 -2.25
N ALA A 36 0.05 -10.70 -1.04
CA ALA A 36 0.12 -11.49 0.18
C ALA A 36 -0.88 -12.67 0.18
N ILE A 37 -2.11 -12.43 -0.28
CA ILE A 37 -3.15 -13.46 -0.43
C ILE A 37 -2.72 -14.51 -1.46
N LEU A 38 -2.22 -14.09 -2.62
CA LEU A 38 -1.75 -14.99 -3.68
C LEU A 38 -0.57 -15.85 -3.21
N GLN A 39 0.40 -15.26 -2.50
CA GLN A 39 1.52 -16.00 -1.91
C GLN A 39 1.06 -17.03 -0.89
N SER A 40 0.08 -16.67 -0.05
CA SER A 40 -0.51 -17.60 0.91
C SER A 40 -1.22 -18.76 0.21
N ALA A 41 -2.03 -18.47 -0.81
CA ALA A 41 -2.70 -19.50 -1.62
C ALA A 41 -1.69 -20.43 -2.31
N ARG A 42 -0.59 -19.90 -2.82
CA ARG A 42 0.50 -20.71 -3.42
C ARG A 42 1.11 -21.67 -2.41
N VAL A 43 1.38 -21.20 -1.18
CA VAL A 43 1.92 -22.02 -0.10
C VAL A 43 0.97 -23.14 0.27
N GLU A 44 -0.33 -22.86 0.40
CA GLU A 44 -1.34 -23.88 0.71
C GLU A 44 -1.46 -24.93 -0.41
N LEU A 45 -1.42 -24.50 -1.68
CA LEU A 45 -1.34 -25.45 -2.80
C LEU A 45 -0.07 -26.29 -2.76
N GLY A 46 1.08 -25.72 -2.35
CA GLY A 46 2.35 -26.44 -2.23
C GLY A 46 2.34 -27.54 -1.16
N LYS A 47 1.42 -27.47 -0.18
CA LYS A 47 1.21 -28.49 0.86
C LYS A 47 0.16 -29.54 0.48
N ALA A 48 -0.56 -29.34 -0.62
CA ALA A 48 -1.71 -30.17 -0.97
C ALA A 48 -1.27 -31.41 -1.76
N GLU A 49 -1.31 -32.60 -1.14
CA GLU A 49 -1.12 -33.87 -1.85
C GLU A 49 -2.45 -34.58 -2.16
N PRO A 50 -2.58 -35.34 -3.28
CA PRO A 50 -1.71 -35.38 -4.46
C PRO A 50 -1.98 -34.21 -5.44
N ASN A 51 -1.22 -34.10 -6.55
CA ASN A 51 -1.37 -33.10 -7.63
C ASN A 51 -2.77 -33.07 -8.32
N LYS A 52 -3.75 -33.87 -7.87
CA LYS A 52 -5.13 -33.98 -8.36
C LYS A 52 -5.22 -33.91 -9.89
N GLY A 53 -4.49 -34.78 -10.60
CA GLY A 53 -4.49 -34.81 -12.08
C GLY A 53 -3.74 -33.66 -12.76
N GLY A 54 -2.82 -32.99 -12.06
CA GLY A 54 -2.04 -31.84 -12.59
C GLY A 54 -2.63 -30.48 -12.23
N HIS A 55 -3.81 -30.45 -11.60
CA HIS A 55 -4.50 -29.20 -11.28
C HIS A 55 -3.77 -28.36 -10.22
N ARG A 56 -3.10 -28.98 -9.25
CA ARG A 56 -2.33 -28.25 -8.23
C ARG A 56 -1.21 -27.44 -8.87
N GLU A 57 -0.39 -28.08 -9.68
CA GLU A 57 0.73 -27.40 -10.37
C GLU A 57 0.24 -26.35 -11.35
N LYS A 58 -0.83 -26.64 -12.10
CA LYS A 58 -1.47 -25.64 -12.98
C LYS A 58 -1.94 -24.43 -12.19
N ALA A 59 -2.57 -24.63 -11.03
CA ALA A 59 -3.04 -23.54 -10.17
C ALA A 59 -1.88 -22.73 -9.59
N MET A 60 -0.79 -23.37 -9.16
CA MET A 60 0.42 -22.66 -8.72
C MET A 60 1.00 -21.78 -9.83
N GLY A 61 1.07 -22.30 -11.06
CA GLY A 61 1.55 -21.52 -12.21
C GLY A 61 0.66 -20.31 -12.56
N LEU A 62 -0.66 -20.44 -12.40
CA LEU A 62 -1.60 -19.33 -12.58
C LEU A 62 -1.44 -18.27 -11.48
N ILE A 63 -1.20 -18.68 -10.24
CA ILE A 63 -0.94 -17.77 -9.13
C ILE A 63 0.37 -17.00 -9.37
N ASP A 64 1.42 -17.68 -9.83
CA ASP A 64 2.71 -17.04 -10.13
C ASP A 64 2.57 -15.98 -11.24
N GLN A 65 1.76 -16.26 -12.27
CA GLN A 65 1.42 -15.27 -13.29
C GLN A 65 0.64 -14.08 -12.72
N ALA A 66 -0.37 -14.33 -11.88
CA ALA A 66 -1.15 -13.27 -11.25
C ALA A 66 -0.29 -12.36 -10.37
N ILE A 67 0.66 -12.92 -9.59
CA ILE A 67 1.62 -12.13 -8.81
C ILE A 67 2.46 -11.23 -9.71
N GLY A 68 2.88 -11.73 -10.88
CA GLY A 68 3.62 -10.96 -11.88
C GLY A 68 2.83 -9.73 -12.36
N GLU A 69 1.57 -9.93 -12.74
CA GLU A 69 0.69 -8.85 -13.21
C GLU A 69 0.41 -7.79 -12.14
N VAL A 70 0.16 -8.20 -10.89
CA VAL A 70 -0.07 -7.26 -9.79
C VAL A 70 1.18 -6.41 -9.54
N ARG A 71 2.37 -7.02 -9.56
CA ARG A 71 3.65 -6.29 -9.44
C ARG A 71 3.87 -5.33 -10.60
N ALA A 72 3.52 -5.72 -11.83
CA ALA A 72 3.59 -4.85 -12.99
C ALA A 72 2.65 -3.65 -12.86
N GLY A 73 1.43 -3.85 -12.35
CA GLY A 73 0.48 -2.77 -12.06
C GLY A 73 1.01 -1.77 -11.02
N ILE A 74 1.65 -2.25 -9.95
CA ILE A 74 2.31 -1.41 -8.94
C ILE A 74 3.44 -0.59 -9.59
N ALA A 75 4.30 -1.23 -10.39
CA ALA A 75 5.39 -0.56 -11.07
C ALA A 75 4.90 0.49 -12.09
N PHE A 76 3.81 0.21 -12.80
CA PHE A 76 3.18 1.16 -13.71
C PHE A 76 2.69 2.41 -12.96
N ALA A 77 1.95 2.22 -11.85
CA ALA A 77 1.46 3.32 -11.01
C ALA A 77 2.59 4.12 -10.34
N ALA A 78 3.76 3.51 -10.11
CA ALA A 78 4.92 4.22 -9.57
C ALA A 78 5.67 5.06 -10.62
N SER A 79 5.41 4.85 -11.92
CA SER A 79 6.14 5.48 -13.04
C SER A 79 5.32 6.46 -13.87
N HIS A 80 4.01 6.58 -13.63
CA HIS A 80 3.06 7.44 -14.36
C HIS A 80 2.17 8.20 -13.38
#